data_AF-A0A820E006-F1
#
_entry.id   AF-A0A820E006-F1
#
_cell.length_a   1.000
_cell.length_b   1.000
_cell.length_c   1.000
_cell.angle_alpha   90.00
_cell.angle_beta   90.00
_cell.angle_gamma   90.00
#
_symmetry.space_group_name_H-M   'P 1'
#
loop_
_entity.id
_entity.type
_entity.pdbx_description
1 polymer ?
#
loop_
_entity_poly.entity_id
_entity_poly.type
_entity_poly.pdbx_seq_one_letter_code
_entity_poly.pdbx_strand_id
1 'polypeptide(L)'
;MEQIKRQRTNNVNNHDNNKKQKIQAETNQCLSKECVTCFEDLSNELIYEIFELLDFHYVYDAFYSLNTRFHNLIVNSTLPIEVNLSAISKSTFQRFNKDIILPNKHRIHSLHLSNLCLYDNKSSPIHIISEFLHLETLSLNNIELKYLEYLL
;
A
#
# COMPACT_ATOMS: atom_id res chain seq x y z
N MET A 1 34.99 63.97 -19.03
CA MET A 1 33.79 63.40 -18.36
C MET A 1 33.41 62.03 -18.96
N GLU A 2 34.33 61.07 -19.08
CA GLU A 2 34.02 59.75 -19.69
C GLU A 2 34.40 58.53 -18.82
N GLN A 3 35.10 58.73 -17.70
CA GLN A 3 35.58 57.60 -16.88
C GLN A 3 34.62 57.19 -15.76
N ILE A 4 33.64 58.04 -15.40
CA ILE A 4 32.72 57.76 -14.28
C ILE A 4 31.49 56.94 -14.71
N LYS A 5 31.16 56.89 -16.01
CA LYS A 5 30.02 56.10 -16.51
C LYS A 5 30.32 54.61 -16.71
N ARG A 6 31.58 54.21 -16.90
CA ARG A 6 31.94 52.80 -17.19
C ARG A 6 31.98 51.90 -15.95
N GLN A 7 32.18 52.46 -14.76
CA GLN A 7 32.21 51.68 -13.52
C GLN A 7 30.81 51.29 -13.01
N ARG A 8 29.77 52.08 -13.32
CA ARG A 8 28.38 51.74 -12.93
C ARG A 8 27.78 50.60 -13.75
N THR A 9 28.10 50.50 -15.04
CA THR A 9 27.53 49.45 -15.92
C THR A 9 28.10 48.06 -15.64
N ASN A 10 29.37 47.96 -15.25
CA ASN A 10 29.99 46.67 -14.93
C ASN A 10 29.48 46.07 -13.61
N ASN A 11 29.08 46.91 -12.64
CA ASN A 11 28.56 46.43 -11.35
C ASN A 11 27.11 45.92 -11.43
N VAL A 12 26.29 46.47 -12.33
CA VAL A 12 24.91 45.98 -12.54
C VAL A 12 24.92 44.61 -13.23
N ASN A 13 25.76 44.44 -14.24
CA ASN A 13 25.88 43.17 -14.97
C ASN A 13 26.41 42.01 -14.10
N ASN A 14 27.27 42.30 -13.12
CA ASN A 14 27.76 41.28 -12.19
C ASN A 14 26.71 40.85 -11.15
N HIS A 15 25.80 41.75 -10.77
CA HIS A 15 24.73 41.39 -9.83
C HIS A 15 23.66 40.51 -10.49
N ASP A 16 23.31 40.79 -11.74
CA ASP A 16 22.33 40.01 -12.51
C ASP A 16 22.87 38.63 -12.94
N ASN A 17 24.15 38.52 -13.27
CA ASN A 17 24.77 37.24 -13.62
C ASN A 17 24.93 36.32 -12.40
N ASN A 18 25.25 36.86 -11.23
CA ASN A 18 25.28 36.10 -9.98
C ASN A 18 23.87 35.65 -9.54
N LYS A 19 22.83 36.45 -9.83
CA LYS A 19 21.44 36.07 -9.57
C LYS A 19 20.98 34.95 -10.50
N LYS A 20 21.34 34.99 -11.79
CA LYS A 20 21.04 33.92 -12.76
C LYS A 20 21.77 32.61 -12.44
N GLN A 21 23.02 32.66 -12.00
CA GLN A 21 23.77 31.48 -11.56
C GLN A 21 23.25 30.90 -10.24
N LYS A 22 22.77 31.75 -9.32
CA LYS A 22 22.15 31.30 -8.08
C LYS A 22 20.78 30.64 -8.30
N ILE A 23 19.97 31.19 -9.22
CA ILE A 23 18.70 30.57 -9.64
C ILE A 23 18.98 29.22 -10.35
N GLN A 24 19.99 29.13 -11.23
CA GLN A 24 20.36 27.85 -11.85
C GLN A 24 20.94 26.83 -10.84
N ALA A 25 21.67 27.26 -9.82
CA ALA A 25 22.16 26.38 -8.76
C ALA A 25 21.03 25.89 -7.84
N GLU A 26 20.06 26.75 -7.50
CA GLU A 26 18.88 26.39 -6.71
C GLU A 26 17.91 25.50 -7.51
N THR A 27 17.84 25.66 -8.84
CA THR A 27 17.04 24.78 -9.72
C THR A 27 17.72 23.42 -9.91
N ASN A 28 19.06 23.37 -9.96
CA ASN A 28 19.81 22.12 -10.10
C ASN A 28 20.00 21.37 -8.78
N GLN A 29 19.81 22.02 -7.63
CA GLN A 29 19.80 21.34 -6.33
C GLN A 29 18.51 20.52 -6.10
N CYS A 30 17.53 20.64 -7.01
CA CYS A 30 16.34 19.79 -7.09
C CYS A 30 16.48 18.66 -8.13
N LEU A 31 17.69 18.39 -8.67
CA LEU A 31 17.93 17.27 -9.60
C LEU A 31 18.44 15.99 -8.89
N SER A 32 18.51 15.99 -7.55
CA SER A 32 18.92 14.81 -6.75
C SER A 32 17.92 14.39 -5.68
N LYS A 33 16.72 14.98 -5.66
CA LYS A 33 15.58 14.46 -4.90
C LYS A 33 14.54 14.05 -5.93
N GLU A 34 14.22 12.76 -5.96
CA GLU A 34 13.10 12.26 -6.74
C GLU A 34 11.87 13.14 -6.48
N CYS A 35 11.44 13.85 -7.50
CA CYS A 35 10.24 14.69 -7.42
C CYS A 35 9.07 13.71 -7.49
N VAL A 36 8.50 13.34 -6.34
CA VAL A 36 7.29 12.52 -6.27
C VAL A 36 6.14 13.37 -6.81
N THR A 37 5.64 13.03 -8.00
CA THR A 37 4.57 13.76 -8.69
C THR A 37 3.23 13.07 -8.59
N CYS A 38 3.23 11.74 -8.38
CA CYS A 38 2.02 10.95 -8.16
C CYS A 38 2.26 9.82 -7.14
N PHE A 39 1.19 9.12 -6.78
CA PHE A 39 1.24 8.04 -5.78
C PHE A 39 2.16 6.88 -6.23
N GLU A 40 2.19 6.62 -7.54
CA GLU A 40 3.02 5.61 -8.18
C GLU A 40 4.51 5.94 -8.19
N ASP A 41 4.90 7.16 -7.83
CA ASP A 41 6.31 7.54 -7.66
C ASP A 41 6.83 7.24 -6.25
N LEU A 42 5.96 6.87 -5.30
CA LEU A 42 6.38 6.49 -3.94
C LEU A 42 7.27 5.24 -3.97
N SER A 43 8.24 5.15 -3.06
CA SER A 43 9.06 3.95 -2.88
C SER A 43 8.20 2.77 -2.42
N ASN A 44 8.67 1.53 -2.65
CA ASN A 44 7.95 0.34 -2.17
C ASN A 44 7.80 0.33 -0.65
N GLU A 45 8.78 0.85 0.08
CA GLU A 45 8.76 0.98 1.54
C GLU A 45 7.58 1.84 2.00
N LEU A 46 7.39 3.02 1.41
CA LEU A 46 6.28 3.90 1.76
C LEU A 46 4.93 3.30 1.35
N ILE A 47 4.85 2.61 0.21
CA ILE A 47 3.62 1.91 -0.18
C ILE A 47 3.26 0.82 0.82
N TYR A 48 4.25 0.09 1.31
CA TYR A 48 4.05 -0.94 2.33
C TYR A 48 3.58 -0.36 3.66
N GLU A 49 4.17 0.74 4.12
CA GLU A 49 3.68 1.46 5.30
C GLU A 49 2.21 1.90 5.13
N ILE A 50 1.82 2.33 3.93
CA ILE A 50 0.42 2.68 3.64
C ILE A 50 -0.48 1.43 3.65
N PHE A 51 -0.02 0.32 3.09
CA PHE A 51 -0.77 -0.93 3.07
C PHE A 51 -1.00 -1.50 4.48
N GLU A 52 -0.05 -1.34 5.41
CA GLU A 52 -0.20 -1.74 6.81
C GLU A 52 -1.31 -0.96 7.55
N LEU A 53 -1.68 0.23 7.09
CA LEU A 53 -2.75 1.04 7.68
C LEU A 53 -4.15 0.67 7.17
N LEU A 54 -4.26 -0.24 6.20
CA LEU A 54 -5.50 -0.55 5.50
C LEU A 54 -5.84 -2.04 5.63
N ASP A 55 -7.14 -2.37 5.70
CA ASP A 55 -7.54 -3.77 5.56
C ASP A 55 -7.07 -4.29 4.19
N PHE A 56 -6.39 -5.44 4.21
CA PHE A 56 -5.73 -5.97 3.01
C PHE A 56 -6.69 -6.25 1.85
N HIS A 57 -7.97 -6.49 2.15
CA HIS A 57 -9.03 -6.57 1.16
C HIS A 57 -9.16 -5.29 0.32
N TYR A 58 -9.13 -4.10 0.95
CA TYR A 58 -9.22 -2.83 0.22
C TYR A 58 -7.95 -2.56 -0.58
N VAL A 59 -6.79 -2.95 -0.04
CA VAL A 59 -5.52 -2.88 -0.76
C VAL A 59 -5.59 -3.72 -2.03
N TYR A 60 -6.05 -4.96 -1.93
CA TYR A 60 -6.22 -5.84 -3.07
C TYR A 60 -7.19 -5.26 -4.09
N ASP A 61 -8.42 -4.91 -3.69
CA ASP A 61 -9.44 -4.43 -4.63
C ASP A 61 -9.02 -3.13 -5.33
N ALA A 62 -8.28 -2.24 -4.67
CA ALA A 62 -7.85 -0.96 -5.24
C ALA A 62 -6.58 -1.06 -6.10
N PHE A 63 -5.57 -1.83 -5.67
CA PHE A 63 -4.22 -1.76 -6.25
C PHE A 63 -3.82 -2.99 -7.07
N TYR A 64 -4.47 -4.14 -6.89
CA TYR A 64 -4.04 -5.41 -7.52
C TYR A 64 -3.98 -5.36 -9.05
N SER A 65 -4.90 -4.63 -9.68
CA SER A 65 -4.99 -4.50 -11.13
C SER A 65 -4.51 -3.15 -11.67
N LEU A 66 -3.91 -2.31 -10.84
CA LEU A 66 -3.52 -0.95 -11.24
C LEU A 66 -2.35 -0.98 -12.25
N ASN A 67 -1.29 -1.73 -11.93
CA ASN A 67 -0.18 -2.02 -12.84
C ASN A 67 0.65 -3.20 -12.29
N THR A 68 1.63 -3.65 -13.09
CA THR A 68 2.51 -4.78 -12.72
C THR A 68 3.29 -4.56 -11.43
N ARG A 69 3.67 -3.32 -11.11
CA ARG A 69 4.39 -3.00 -9.87
C ARG A 69 3.50 -3.30 -8.65
N PHE A 70 2.28 -2.79 -8.60
CA PHE A 70 1.38 -3.04 -7.46
C PHE A 70 0.91 -4.49 -7.38
N HIS A 71 0.68 -5.13 -8.52
CA HIS A 71 0.41 -6.56 -8.56
C HIS A 71 1.52 -7.36 -7.84
N ASN A 72 2.78 -7.05 -8.16
CA ASN A 72 3.93 -7.69 -7.53
C ASN A 72 4.06 -7.35 -6.04
N LEU A 73 3.75 -6.11 -5.64
CA LEU A 73 3.75 -5.70 -4.23
C LEU A 73 2.70 -6.45 -3.40
N ILE A 74 1.59 -6.86 -4.00
CA ILE A 74 0.55 -7.61 -3.27
C ILE A 74 0.90 -9.10 -3.21
N VAL A 75 1.25 -9.69 -4.37
CA VAL A 75 1.44 -11.14 -4.52
C VAL A 75 2.77 -11.63 -3.95
N ASN A 76 3.86 -10.88 -4.17
CA ASN A 76 5.22 -11.32 -3.82
C ASN A 76 5.75 -10.67 -2.53
N SER A 77 4.91 -9.94 -1.80
CA SER A 77 5.32 -9.33 -0.54
C SER A 77 5.54 -10.39 0.55
N THR A 78 6.48 -10.11 1.45
CA THR A 78 6.70 -10.91 2.65
C THR A 78 5.98 -10.33 3.86
N LEU A 79 5.21 -9.26 3.68
CA LEU A 79 4.53 -8.61 4.79
C LEU A 79 3.44 -9.52 5.37
N PRO A 80 3.29 -9.51 6.70
CA PRO A 80 2.15 -10.11 7.37
C PRO A 80 0.85 -9.52 6.82
N ILE A 81 -0.16 -10.37 6.66
CA ILE A 81 -1.48 -9.97 6.19
C ILE A 81 -2.45 -10.02 7.36
N GLU A 82 -3.13 -8.91 7.59
CA GLU A 82 -4.35 -8.87 8.41
C GLU A 82 -5.56 -8.93 7.48
N VAL A 83 -6.46 -9.87 7.78
CA VAL A 83 -7.63 -10.13 6.95
C VAL A 83 -8.89 -9.87 7.75
N ASN A 84 -9.59 -8.79 7.41
CA ASN A 84 -10.92 -8.50 7.93
C ASN A 84 -12.01 -8.82 6.91
N LEU A 85 -12.78 -9.87 7.16
CA LEU A 85 -13.89 -10.30 6.31
C LEU A 85 -15.25 -9.91 6.88
N SER A 86 -15.28 -9.23 8.03
CA SER A 86 -16.53 -9.02 8.77
C SER A 86 -17.58 -8.23 7.99
N ALA A 87 -17.15 -7.31 7.12
CA ALA A 87 -17.99 -6.37 6.38
C ALA A 87 -18.08 -6.64 4.86
N ILE A 88 -17.48 -7.72 4.35
CA ILE A 88 -17.42 -7.96 2.89
C ILE A 88 -18.60 -8.82 2.40
N SER A 89 -19.03 -8.58 1.15
CA SER A 89 -20.09 -9.37 0.53
C SER A 89 -19.63 -10.81 0.22
N LYS A 90 -20.57 -11.75 0.06
CA LYS A 90 -20.25 -13.15 -0.28
C LYS A 90 -19.47 -13.29 -1.59
N SER A 91 -19.84 -12.56 -2.64
CA SER A 91 -19.15 -12.64 -3.94
C SER A 91 -17.74 -12.07 -3.85
N THR A 92 -17.57 -10.98 -3.11
CA THR A 92 -16.27 -10.39 -2.81
C THR A 92 -15.38 -11.37 -2.03
N PHE A 93 -15.94 -12.02 -1.01
CA PHE A 93 -15.24 -13.05 -0.24
C PHE A 93 -14.75 -14.20 -1.13
N GLN A 94 -15.59 -14.73 -2.02
CA GLN A 94 -15.19 -15.86 -2.87
C GLN A 94 -14.00 -15.52 -3.78
N ARG A 95 -13.98 -14.32 -4.37
CA ARG A 95 -12.85 -13.84 -5.19
C ARG A 95 -11.60 -13.64 -4.32
N PHE A 96 -11.73 -12.89 -3.23
CA PHE A 96 -10.61 -12.59 -2.33
C PHE A 96 -10.02 -13.86 -1.69
N ASN A 97 -10.87 -14.82 -1.33
CA ASN A 97 -10.44 -16.10 -0.78
C ASN A 97 -9.57 -16.88 -1.78
N LYS A 98 -10.01 -16.95 -3.04
CA LYS A 98 -9.27 -17.64 -4.10
C LYS A 98 -7.94 -16.97 -4.43
N ASP A 99 -7.96 -15.64 -4.56
CA ASP A 99 -6.84 -14.90 -5.13
C ASP A 99 -5.80 -14.49 -4.08
N ILE A 100 -6.22 -14.32 -2.81
CA ILE A 100 -5.37 -13.79 -1.75
C ILE A 100 -5.28 -14.73 -0.55
N ILE A 101 -6.39 -15.17 0.03
CA ILE A 101 -6.34 -15.97 1.28
C ILE A 101 -5.65 -17.31 1.03
N LEU A 102 -6.13 -18.08 0.04
CA LEU A 102 -5.61 -19.42 -0.22
C LEU A 102 -4.13 -19.44 -0.61
N PRO A 103 -3.60 -18.52 -1.45
CA PRO A 103 -2.18 -18.50 -1.78
C PRO A 103 -1.29 -17.98 -0.65
N ASN A 104 -1.82 -17.12 0.24
CA ASN A 104 -1.03 -16.42 1.25
C ASN A 104 -1.32 -16.88 2.68
N LYS A 105 -1.80 -18.11 2.90
CA LYS A 105 -2.09 -18.64 4.25
C LYS A 105 -0.90 -18.54 5.21
N HIS A 106 0.31 -18.70 4.69
CA HIS A 106 1.55 -18.59 5.45
C HIS A 106 1.90 -17.15 5.88
N ARG A 107 1.21 -16.13 5.38
CA ARG A 107 1.44 -14.72 5.74
C ARG A 107 0.32 -14.16 6.62
N ILE A 108 -0.82 -14.85 6.68
CA ILE A 108 -1.99 -14.36 7.42
C ILE A 108 -1.77 -14.64 8.90
N HIS A 109 -1.68 -13.56 9.67
CA HIS A 109 -1.45 -13.60 11.11
C HIS A 109 -2.67 -13.18 11.91
N SER A 110 -3.59 -12.43 11.31
CA SER A 110 -4.87 -12.05 11.91
C SER A 110 -6.02 -12.28 10.94
N LEU A 111 -7.09 -12.90 11.44
CA LEU A 111 -8.29 -13.20 10.68
C LEU A 111 -9.55 -12.81 11.47
N HIS A 112 -10.35 -11.91 10.91
CA HIS A 112 -11.63 -11.48 11.47
C HIS A 112 -12.78 -12.00 10.60
N LEU A 113 -13.61 -12.87 11.16
CA LEU A 113 -14.74 -13.52 10.49
C LEU A 113 -16.08 -13.02 11.03
N SER A 114 -17.07 -12.93 10.15
CA SER A 114 -18.48 -12.77 10.52
C SER A 114 -19.37 -13.86 9.90
N ASN A 115 -20.60 -13.98 10.38
CA ASN A 115 -21.57 -14.97 9.90
C ASN A 115 -21.74 -14.96 8.38
N LEU A 116 -21.65 -13.78 7.75
CA LEU A 116 -21.81 -13.60 6.31
C LEU A 116 -20.80 -14.43 5.51
N CYS A 117 -19.62 -14.68 6.06
CA CYS A 117 -18.54 -15.44 5.41
C CYS A 117 -18.72 -16.96 5.53
N LEU A 118 -19.63 -17.44 6.39
CA LEU A 118 -19.77 -18.87 6.73
C LEU A 118 -20.92 -19.56 5.99
N TYR A 119 -21.71 -18.85 5.20
CA TYR A 119 -22.90 -19.37 4.50
C TYR A 119 -22.61 -20.40 3.38
N ASP A 120 -21.37 -20.84 3.19
CA ASP A 120 -21.03 -21.82 2.16
C ASP A 120 -20.11 -22.92 2.69
N ASN A 121 -20.68 -24.04 3.11
CA ASN A 121 -19.99 -25.16 3.77
C ASN A 121 -18.79 -25.73 3.00
N LYS A 122 -18.65 -25.47 1.68
CA LYS A 122 -17.52 -25.94 0.86
C LYS A 122 -16.37 -24.93 0.73
N SER A 123 -16.58 -23.68 1.12
CA SER A 123 -15.58 -22.61 1.06
C SER A 123 -15.48 -21.80 2.35
N SER A 124 -16.06 -22.33 3.44
CA SER A 124 -16.06 -21.68 4.73
C SER A 124 -14.61 -21.47 5.18
N PRO A 125 -14.21 -20.22 5.51
CA PRO A 125 -12.86 -19.92 5.97
C PRO A 125 -12.49 -20.73 7.22
N ILE A 126 -13.49 -21.22 7.97
CA ILE A 126 -13.31 -22.04 9.16
C ILE A 126 -12.54 -23.33 8.91
N HIS A 127 -12.79 -24.04 7.81
CA HIS A 127 -12.07 -25.29 7.52
C HIS A 127 -10.60 -25.06 7.17
N ILE A 128 -10.24 -23.82 6.82
CA ILE A 128 -8.89 -23.42 6.42
C ILE A 128 -8.11 -22.88 7.62
N ILE A 129 -8.76 -22.64 8.77
CA ILE A 129 -8.11 -22.03 9.94
C ILE A 129 -6.89 -22.83 10.40
N SER A 130 -6.98 -24.16 10.35
CA SER A 130 -5.88 -25.07 10.70
C SER A 130 -4.69 -25.02 9.73
N GLU A 131 -4.87 -24.46 8.53
CA GLU A 131 -3.83 -24.35 7.51
C GLU A 131 -3.03 -23.03 7.60
N PHE A 132 -3.44 -22.07 8.44
CA PHE A 132 -2.68 -20.84 8.64
C PHE A 132 -1.57 -21.04 9.67
N LEU A 133 -0.35 -21.23 9.17
CA LEU A 133 0.83 -21.55 9.99
C LEU A 133 1.21 -20.45 11.01
N HIS A 134 0.88 -19.20 10.70
CA HIS A 134 1.28 -18.02 11.47
C HIS A 134 0.09 -17.26 12.06
N LEU A 135 -1.09 -17.89 12.13
CA LEU A 135 -2.27 -17.24 12.68
C LEU A 135 -2.10 -17.03 14.20
N GLU A 136 -2.02 -15.78 14.60
CA GLU A 136 -1.91 -15.34 16.00
C GLU A 136 -3.26 -14.87 16.55
N THR A 137 -4.06 -14.23 15.69
CA THR A 137 -5.36 -13.65 16.09
C THR A 137 -6.50 -14.21 15.23
N LEU A 138 -7.52 -14.74 15.90
CA LEU A 138 -8.78 -15.12 15.30
C LEU A 138 -9.92 -14.38 16.02
N SER A 139 -10.61 -13.51 15.29
CA SER A 139 -11.77 -12.78 15.79
C SER A 139 -13.04 -13.31 15.13
N LEU A 140 -14.01 -13.71 15.95
CA LEU A 140 -15.28 -14.27 15.52
C LEU A 140 -16.41 -13.34 15.94
N ASN A 141 -16.98 -12.61 14.99
CA ASN A 141 -18.00 -11.60 15.25
C ASN A 141 -19.36 -12.05 14.76
N ASN A 142 -20.37 -12.01 15.63
CA ASN A 142 -21.74 -12.39 15.30
C ASN A 142 -21.81 -13.77 14.63
N ILE A 143 -21.14 -14.78 15.18
CA ILE A 143 -21.17 -16.15 14.66
C ILE A 143 -22.34 -16.93 15.27
N GLU A 144 -23.16 -17.59 14.44
CA GLU A 144 -24.18 -18.53 14.89
C GLU A 144 -23.52 -19.77 15.52
N LEU A 145 -24.01 -20.20 16.69
CA LEU A 145 -23.47 -21.32 17.47
C LEU A 145 -23.22 -22.59 16.64
N LYS A 146 -24.12 -22.92 15.70
CA LYS A 146 -24.01 -24.09 14.82
C LYS A 146 -22.74 -24.11 13.96
N TYR A 147 -22.12 -22.94 13.74
CA TYR A 147 -20.87 -22.84 12.99
C TYR A 147 -19.62 -22.96 13.87
N LEU A 148 -19.74 -22.76 15.19
CA LEU A 148 -18.63 -22.93 16.13
C LEU A 148 -18.21 -24.40 16.27
N GLU A 149 -19.14 -25.33 16.05
CA GLU A 149 -18.84 -26.77 16.04
C GLU A 149 -17.83 -27.17 14.95
N TYR A 150 -17.65 -26.35 13.90
CA TYR A 150 -16.64 -26.58 12.87
C TYR A 150 -15.25 -26.02 13.23
N LEU A 151 -15.11 -25.32 14.36
CA LEU A 151 -13.85 -24.73 14.83
C LEU A 151 -13.11 -25.57 15.88
N LEU A 152 -13.83 -26.47 16.56
CA LEU A 152 -13.34 -27.34 17.64
C LEU A 152 -13.09 -28.76 17.13
#